data_AF-A0A2D6MUA8-F1
#
_entry.id   AF-A0A2D6MUA8-F1
#
_cell.length_a   1.000
_cell.length_b   1.000
_cell.length_c   1.000
_cell.angle_alpha   90.00
_cell.angle_beta   90.00
_cell.angle_gamma   90.00
#
_symmetry.space_group_name_H-M   'P 1'
#
loop_
_entity.id
_entity.type
_entity.pdbx_description
1 polymer ?
#
loop_
_entity_poly.entity_id
_entity_poly.type
_entity_poly.pdbx_seq_one_letter_code
_entity_poly.pdbx_strand_id
1 'polypeptide(L)'
;MSHSDPRRTPLRPRLARLARLTLCLAGAAFVSTAAQASDTGGLDFVCPLVEHERQRLLEDSKVELELVENEYLARKKIFEMIERLWAAHSIERETYLDYRRLRDRTKVRVARLTIQIAQQKGIVEQYVLACAQNRGARTATLVSARVEELQAEYRRLDCELLDRDSEVAEIDREFDEAILQATRTLADQNIKTRYELVVEEYDLSQSKARSDSYRRRAMECRKQLVN
;
A
#
# COMPACT_ATOMS: atom_id res chain seq x y z
N MET A 1 -23.55 43.54 -25.78
CA MET A 1 -22.22 43.32 -25.15
C MET A 1 -22.38 42.15 -24.20
N SER A 2 -21.66 41.07 -24.50
CA SER A 2 -21.97 39.71 -24.05
C SER A 2 -21.47 39.44 -22.63
N HIS A 3 -22.33 38.84 -21.82
CA HIS A 3 -21.99 38.25 -20.52
C HIS A 3 -21.04 37.06 -20.69
N SER A 4 -19.96 37.05 -19.93
CA SER A 4 -19.05 35.90 -19.78
C SER A 4 -19.55 35.03 -18.62
N ASP A 5 -19.97 33.82 -18.93
CA ASP A 5 -20.54 32.82 -18.03
C ASP A 5 -19.42 31.97 -17.37
N PRO A 6 -19.24 31.96 -16.04
CA PRO A 6 -18.20 31.19 -15.37
C PRO A 6 -18.74 29.81 -14.97
N ARG A 7 -19.07 28.97 -15.94
CA ARG A 7 -19.40 27.56 -15.70
C ARG A 7 -18.77 26.64 -16.73
N ARG A 8 -17.48 26.37 -16.57
CA ARG A 8 -16.81 25.18 -17.11
C ARG A 8 -15.92 24.55 -16.04
N THR A 9 -16.54 23.84 -15.12
CA THR A 9 -15.86 22.81 -14.32
C THR A 9 -15.65 21.58 -15.22
N PRO A 10 -14.40 21.10 -15.43
CA PRO A 10 -14.22 19.78 -15.98
C PRO A 10 -14.54 18.72 -14.91
N LEU A 11 -15.75 18.17 -14.98
CA LEU A 11 -16.11 16.90 -14.37
C LEU A 11 -15.28 15.79 -15.03
N ARG A 12 -14.07 15.51 -14.53
CA ARG A 12 -13.32 14.24 -14.73
C ARG A 12 -12.08 14.27 -13.81
N PRO A 13 -12.09 13.48 -12.72
CA PRO A 13 -11.36 12.22 -12.79
C PRO A 13 -12.01 11.11 -11.94
N ARG A 14 -13.33 10.90 -12.04
CA ARG A 14 -13.99 9.75 -11.38
C ARG A 14 -14.02 8.47 -12.23
N LEU A 15 -13.80 8.56 -13.54
CA LEU A 15 -13.70 7.39 -14.43
C LEU A 15 -12.31 6.74 -14.44
N ALA A 16 -11.25 7.46 -14.06
CA ALA A 16 -9.90 6.89 -13.98
C ALA A 16 -9.68 5.95 -12.76
N ARG A 17 -10.54 6.03 -11.73
CA ARG A 17 -10.48 5.12 -10.57
C ARG A 17 -11.20 3.79 -10.81
N LEU A 18 -12.15 3.72 -11.72
CA LEU A 18 -12.82 2.46 -12.08
C LEU A 18 -11.95 1.59 -13.00
N ALA A 19 -11.12 2.20 -13.87
CA ALA A 19 -10.21 1.46 -14.74
C ALA A 19 -8.98 0.85 -14.01
N ARG A 20 -8.64 1.33 -12.80
CA ARG A 20 -7.58 0.73 -11.98
C ARG A 20 -8.05 -0.41 -11.09
N LEU A 21 -9.37 -0.55 -10.87
CA LEU A 21 -9.94 -1.65 -10.08
C LEU A 21 -10.18 -2.91 -10.91
N THR A 22 -10.33 -2.80 -12.23
CA THR A 22 -10.45 -3.95 -13.14
C THR A 22 -9.10 -4.63 -13.43
N LEU A 23 -7.96 -3.96 -13.25
CA LEU A 23 -6.65 -4.57 -13.47
C LEU A 23 -6.17 -5.46 -12.31
N CYS A 24 -6.65 -5.25 -11.09
CA CYS A 24 -6.34 -6.14 -9.95
C CYS A 24 -7.22 -7.40 -9.89
N LEU A 25 -8.39 -7.39 -10.53
CA LEU A 25 -9.30 -8.54 -10.58
C LEU A 25 -8.97 -9.52 -11.70
N ALA A 26 -8.27 -9.08 -12.75
CA ALA A 26 -7.79 -9.97 -13.82
C ALA A 26 -6.63 -10.88 -13.36
N GLY A 27 -5.89 -10.52 -12.30
CA GLY A 27 -4.85 -11.39 -11.72
C GLY A 27 -5.41 -12.48 -10.80
N ALA A 28 -6.58 -12.27 -10.19
CA ALA A 28 -7.19 -13.24 -9.28
C ALA A 28 -8.18 -14.19 -9.98
N ALA A 29 -8.67 -13.84 -11.18
CA ALA A 29 -9.61 -14.67 -11.94
C ALA A 29 -8.96 -15.88 -12.64
N PHE A 30 -7.63 -15.98 -12.69
CA PHE A 30 -6.91 -17.14 -13.24
C PHE A 30 -6.75 -18.30 -12.26
N VAL A 31 -7.24 -18.20 -11.03
CA VAL A 31 -7.00 -19.21 -9.97
C VAL A 31 -8.13 -20.26 -9.84
N SER A 32 -9.27 -20.14 -10.54
CA SER A 32 -10.44 -21.00 -10.24
C SER A 32 -11.05 -21.81 -11.38
N THR A 33 -10.38 -21.99 -12.53
CA THR A 33 -10.84 -22.95 -13.56
C THR A 33 -9.72 -23.83 -14.10
N ALA A 34 -8.95 -24.44 -13.19
CA ALA A 34 -8.07 -25.56 -13.51
C ALA A 34 -8.47 -26.79 -12.70
N ALA A 35 -9.76 -27.12 -12.73
CA ALA A 35 -10.24 -28.42 -12.32
C ALA A 35 -10.90 -29.07 -13.55
N GLN A 36 -10.23 -30.11 -14.06
CA GLN A 36 -10.74 -31.10 -15.02
C GLN A 36 -10.64 -30.75 -16.52
N ALA A 37 -9.43 -30.91 -17.07
CA ALA A 37 -9.19 -31.63 -18.32
C ALA A 37 -7.70 -31.99 -18.39
N SER A 38 -7.37 -33.27 -18.53
CA SER A 38 -6.01 -33.74 -18.79
C SER A 38 -5.53 -33.23 -20.16
N ASP A 39 -4.39 -32.56 -20.22
CA ASP A 39 -3.39 -32.70 -21.30
C ASP A 39 -2.24 -31.72 -21.06
N THR A 40 -1.01 -32.21 -21.15
CA THR A 40 0.26 -31.49 -20.98
C THR A 40 0.42 -30.24 -21.85
N GLY A 41 -0.42 -30.07 -22.89
CA GLY A 41 -0.36 -28.94 -23.82
C GLY A 41 -0.72 -27.55 -23.24
N GLY A 42 -1.47 -27.48 -22.13
CA GLY A 42 -1.76 -26.19 -21.47
C GLY A 42 -0.54 -25.60 -20.75
N LEU A 43 0.33 -26.45 -20.20
CA LEU A 43 1.54 -26.03 -19.49
C LEU A 43 2.66 -25.66 -20.46
N ASP A 44 2.76 -26.32 -21.62
CA ASP A 44 3.73 -26.00 -22.66
C ASP A 44 3.58 -24.57 -23.23
N PHE A 45 2.37 -24.01 -23.20
CA PHE A 45 2.11 -22.60 -23.56
C PHE A 45 2.37 -21.63 -22.39
N VAL A 46 2.03 -22.03 -21.16
CA VAL A 46 2.14 -21.17 -19.96
C VAL A 46 3.60 -21.01 -19.51
N CYS A 47 4.43 -22.05 -19.63
CA CYS A 47 5.81 -22.02 -19.12
C CYS A 47 6.72 -21.00 -19.82
N PRO A 48 6.75 -20.90 -21.17
CA PRO A 48 7.49 -19.84 -21.86
C PRO A 48 6.94 -18.43 -21.58
N LEU A 49 5.62 -18.31 -21.41
CA LEU A 49 4.96 -17.03 -21.10
C LEU A 49 5.34 -16.53 -19.69
N VAL A 50 5.36 -17.41 -18.70
CA VAL A 50 5.80 -17.10 -17.32
C VAL A 50 7.27 -16.66 -17.30
N GLU A 51 8.15 -17.34 -18.03
CA GLU A 51 9.56 -16.96 -18.13
C GLU A 51 9.75 -15.60 -18.81
N HIS A 52 8.92 -15.26 -19.81
CA HIS A 52 8.95 -13.96 -20.47
C HIS A 52 8.39 -12.83 -19.60
N GLU A 53 7.20 -13.02 -19.02
CA GLU A 53 6.54 -12.02 -18.14
C GLU A 53 7.32 -11.78 -16.84
N ARG A 54 8.08 -12.79 -16.36
CA ARG A 54 9.00 -12.65 -15.22
C ARG A 54 9.89 -11.43 -15.38
N GLN A 55 10.56 -11.29 -16.52
CA GLN A 55 11.58 -10.26 -16.66
C GLN A 55 10.93 -8.86 -16.72
N ARG A 56 9.84 -8.75 -17.49
CA ARG A 56 9.09 -7.50 -17.63
C ARG A 56 8.48 -7.02 -16.31
N LEU A 57 7.82 -7.90 -15.55
CA LEU A 57 7.20 -7.55 -14.27
C LEU A 57 8.24 -7.10 -13.23
N LEU A 58 9.44 -7.70 -13.25
CA LEU A 58 10.51 -7.32 -12.34
C LEU A 58 11.15 -5.98 -12.71
N GLU A 59 11.30 -5.68 -14.01
CA GLU A 59 11.82 -4.40 -14.49
C GLU A 59 10.84 -3.26 -14.21
N ASP A 60 9.56 -3.42 -14.53
CA ASP A 60 8.52 -2.41 -14.25
C ASP A 60 8.42 -2.11 -12.75
N SER A 61 8.42 -3.15 -11.91
CA SER A 61 8.32 -2.97 -10.46
C SER A 61 9.59 -2.38 -9.85
N LYS A 62 10.76 -2.61 -10.45
CA LYS A 62 12.02 -1.98 -10.04
C LYS A 62 11.99 -0.48 -10.28
N VAL A 63 11.49 -0.04 -11.45
CA VAL A 63 11.32 1.38 -11.75
C VAL A 63 10.34 2.03 -10.77
N GLU A 64 9.22 1.37 -10.46
CA GLU A 64 8.27 1.90 -9.48
C GLU A 64 8.89 2.03 -8.08
N LEU A 65 9.66 1.02 -7.64
CA LEU A 65 10.37 1.08 -6.36
C LEU A 65 11.35 2.26 -6.32
N GLU A 66 12.17 2.42 -7.36
CA GLU A 66 13.16 3.50 -7.46
C GLU A 66 12.49 4.89 -7.39
N LEU A 67 11.36 5.07 -8.08
CA LEU A 67 10.61 6.32 -8.04
C LEU A 67 10.10 6.64 -6.63
N VAL A 68 9.59 5.64 -5.90
CA VAL A 68 9.05 5.85 -4.56
C VAL A 68 10.16 5.98 -3.51
N GLU A 69 11.29 5.30 -3.68
CA GLU A 69 12.48 5.49 -2.85
C GLU A 69 13.03 6.90 -2.99
N ASN A 70 13.13 7.41 -4.23
CA ASN A 70 13.52 8.79 -4.48
C ASN A 70 12.53 9.79 -3.87
N GLU A 71 11.22 9.52 -3.97
CA GLU A 71 10.19 10.32 -3.30
C GLU A 71 10.38 10.33 -1.77
N TYR A 72 10.66 9.16 -1.18
CA TYR A 72 10.91 9.04 0.25
C TYR A 72 12.15 9.83 0.68
N LEU A 73 13.26 9.73 -0.05
CA LEU A 73 14.49 10.46 0.24
C LEU A 73 14.27 11.98 0.16
N ALA A 74 13.51 12.46 -0.83
CA ALA A 74 13.15 13.86 -0.94
C ALA A 74 12.31 14.31 0.27
N ARG A 75 11.25 13.56 0.62
CA ARG A 75 10.40 13.86 1.77
C ARG A 75 11.14 13.81 3.09
N LYS A 76 12.09 12.89 3.25
CA LYS A 76 12.95 12.81 4.43
C LYS A 76 13.77 14.09 4.60
N LYS A 77 14.43 14.56 3.54
CA LYS A 77 15.21 15.83 3.56
C LYS A 77 14.33 17.03 3.91
N ILE A 78 13.14 17.12 3.30
CA ILE A 78 12.18 18.19 3.63
C ILE A 78 11.78 18.09 5.11
N PHE A 79 11.44 16.90 5.60
CA PHE A 79 11.05 16.71 6.99
C PHE A 79 12.16 17.09 7.96
N GLU A 80 13.43 16.74 7.69
CA GLU A 80 14.57 17.15 8.52
C GLU A 80 14.69 18.68 8.64
N MET A 81 14.31 19.43 7.60
CA MET A 81 14.23 20.90 7.68
C MET A 81 13.05 21.36 8.53
N ILE A 82 11.87 20.75 8.33
CA ILE A 82 10.64 21.07 9.08
C ILE A 82 10.82 20.76 10.58
N GLU A 83 11.49 19.68 10.93
CA GLU A 83 11.80 19.31 12.31
C GLU A 83 12.64 20.37 13.02
N ARG A 84 13.62 20.97 12.33
CA ARG A 84 14.41 22.09 12.86
C ARG A 84 13.57 23.35 13.06
N LEU A 85 12.69 23.67 12.11
CA LEU A 85 11.76 24.81 12.24
C LEU A 85 10.78 24.61 13.38
N TRP A 86 10.29 23.39 13.58
CA TRP A 86 9.43 23.04 14.70
C TRP A 86 10.16 23.14 16.04
N ALA A 87 11.38 22.61 16.16
CA ALA A 87 12.20 22.74 17.37
C ALA A 87 12.50 24.20 17.72
N ALA A 88 12.63 25.06 16.71
CA ALA A 88 12.78 26.51 16.87
C ALA A 88 11.44 27.25 17.07
N HIS A 89 10.32 26.54 17.23
CA HIS A 89 8.96 27.09 17.40
C HIS A 89 8.56 28.07 16.28
N SER A 90 9.12 27.89 15.08
CA SER A 90 8.94 28.79 13.93
C SER A 90 7.76 28.40 13.03
N ILE A 91 7.14 27.25 13.28
CA ILE A 91 5.97 26.76 12.56
C ILE A 91 4.97 26.17 13.54
N GLU A 92 3.73 26.00 13.10
CA GLU A 92 2.66 25.41 13.89
C GLU A 92 2.77 23.88 13.96
N ARG A 93 2.19 23.29 15.03
CA ARG A 93 2.19 21.84 15.26
C ARG A 93 1.54 21.08 14.11
N GLU A 94 0.47 21.61 13.55
CA GLU A 94 -0.25 21.00 12.42
C GLU A 94 0.66 20.87 11.20
N THR A 95 1.41 21.92 10.86
CA THR A 95 2.40 21.89 9.77
C THR A 95 3.46 20.81 10.02
N TYR A 96 4.02 20.75 11.23
CA TYR A 96 4.99 19.70 11.60
C TYR A 96 4.41 18.28 11.40
N LEU A 97 3.19 18.04 11.89
CA LEU A 97 2.54 16.74 11.79
C LEU A 97 2.16 16.37 10.35
N ASP A 98 1.78 17.32 9.50
CA ASP A 98 1.50 17.05 8.08
C ASP A 98 2.76 16.53 7.35
N TYR A 99 3.89 17.22 7.52
CA TYR A 99 5.15 16.77 6.92
C TYR A 99 5.65 15.45 7.50
N ARG A 100 5.44 15.18 8.80
CA ARG A 100 5.71 13.87 9.41
C ARG A 100 4.86 12.78 8.75
N ARG A 101 3.56 13.01 8.64
CA ARG A 101 2.59 12.11 8.00
C ARG A 101 2.95 11.83 6.54
N LEU A 102 3.35 12.85 5.78
CA LEU A 102 3.80 12.70 4.39
C LEU A 102 5.05 11.82 4.28
N ARG A 103 6.07 12.04 5.12
CA ARG A 103 7.28 11.22 5.17
C ARG A 103 6.95 9.76 5.50
N ASP A 104 6.15 9.53 6.53
CA ASP A 104 5.87 8.20 7.06
C ASP A 104 4.97 7.39 6.12
N ARG A 105 3.99 8.03 5.47
CA ARG A 105 3.20 7.40 4.40
C ARG A 105 4.07 6.94 3.23
N THR A 106 5.05 7.75 2.80
CA THR A 106 5.95 7.36 1.71
C THR A 106 6.93 6.27 2.17
N LYS A 107 7.40 6.28 3.43
CA LYS A 107 8.18 5.17 4.02
C LYS A 107 7.41 3.84 3.95
N VAL A 108 6.13 3.85 4.29
CA VAL A 108 5.28 2.65 4.20
C VAL A 108 5.00 2.26 2.76
N ARG A 109 4.85 3.24 1.84
CA ARG A 109 4.72 2.94 0.41
C ARG A 109 5.95 2.22 -0.15
N VAL A 110 7.18 2.64 0.20
CA VAL A 110 8.42 1.92 -0.16
C VAL A 110 8.37 0.49 0.37
N ALA A 111 8.00 0.32 1.65
CA ALA A 111 7.91 -1.00 2.27
C ALA A 111 6.92 -1.91 1.55
N ARG A 112 5.74 -1.39 1.23
CA ARG A 112 4.68 -2.12 0.52
C ARG A 112 5.13 -2.57 -0.86
N LEU A 113 5.76 -1.68 -1.63
CA LEU A 113 6.29 -2.03 -2.95
C LEU A 113 7.40 -3.08 -2.86
N THR A 114 8.28 -2.96 -1.87
CA THR A 114 9.34 -3.96 -1.61
C THR A 114 8.74 -5.35 -1.36
N ILE A 115 7.71 -5.43 -0.52
CA ILE A 115 7.02 -6.69 -0.21
C ILE A 115 6.26 -7.21 -1.43
N GLN A 116 5.57 -6.35 -2.16
CA GLN A 116 4.85 -6.73 -3.37
C GLN A 116 5.79 -7.32 -4.43
N ILE A 117 6.98 -6.74 -4.60
CA ILE A 117 8.03 -7.28 -5.49
C ILE A 117 8.49 -8.65 -5.00
N ALA A 118 8.69 -8.84 -3.70
CA ALA A 118 9.06 -10.14 -3.14
C ALA A 118 7.96 -11.20 -3.39
N GLN A 119 6.69 -10.83 -3.20
CA GLN A 119 5.53 -11.69 -3.49
C GLN A 119 5.44 -12.05 -4.97
N GLN A 120 5.60 -11.08 -5.87
CA GLN A 120 5.61 -11.34 -7.32
C GLN A 120 6.78 -12.26 -7.71
N LYS A 121 7.98 -12.03 -7.16
CA LYS A 121 9.15 -12.89 -7.40
C LYS A 121 8.87 -14.33 -7.03
N GLY A 122 8.40 -14.61 -5.83
CA GLY A 122 8.19 -16.00 -5.44
C GLY A 122 6.94 -16.62 -6.08
N ILE A 123 5.90 -15.86 -6.47
CA ILE A 123 4.83 -16.40 -7.34
C ILE A 123 5.42 -16.90 -8.66
N VAL A 124 6.27 -16.10 -9.28
CA VAL A 124 6.97 -16.51 -10.50
C VAL A 124 7.86 -17.72 -10.24
N GLU A 125 8.60 -17.77 -9.13
CA GLU A 125 9.40 -18.96 -8.76
C GLU A 125 8.51 -20.21 -8.60
N GLN A 126 7.33 -20.11 -8.00
CA GLN A 126 6.38 -21.22 -7.88
C GLN A 126 5.92 -21.73 -9.25
N TYR A 127 5.60 -20.83 -10.19
CA TYR A 127 5.22 -21.22 -11.55
C TYR A 127 6.38 -21.85 -12.32
N VAL A 128 7.60 -21.31 -12.21
CA VAL A 128 8.80 -21.91 -12.81
C VAL A 128 9.03 -23.32 -12.28
N LEU A 129 8.85 -23.53 -10.97
CA LEU A 129 8.98 -24.83 -10.33
C LEU A 129 7.89 -25.82 -10.78
N ALA A 130 6.64 -25.38 -10.92
CA ALA A 130 5.54 -26.19 -11.46
C ALA A 130 5.80 -26.58 -12.93
N CYS A 131 6.39 -25.68 -13.72
CA CYS A 131 6.82 -25.94 -15.08
C CYS A 131 7.96 -26.96 -15.17
N ALA A 132 8.93 -26.90 -14.25
CA ALA A 132 10.03 -27.86 -14.17
C ALA A 132 9.57 -29.28 -13.80
N GLN A 133 8.59 -29.41 -12.90
CA GLN A 133 8.00 -30.71 -12.54
C GLN A 133 7.34 -31.41 -13.75
N ASN A 134 6.60 -30.66 -14.56
CA ASN A 134 5.92 -31.21 -15.74
C ASN A 134 6.90 -31.71 -16.82
N ARG A 135 8.14 -31.21 -16.82
CA ARG A 135 9.21 -31.67 -17.73
C ARG A 135 9.96 -32.90 -17.20
N GLY A 136 9.44 -33.59 -16.18
CA GLY A 136 9.99 -34.86 -15.68
C GLY A 136 11.22 -34.73 -14.78
N ALA A 137 11.54 -33.52 -14.30
CA ALA A 137 12.60 -33.33 -13.33
C ALA A 137 12.14 -33.84 -11.94
N ARG A 138 12.89 -34.78 -11.33
CA ARG A 138 12.73 -35.26 -9.93
C ARG A 138 12.68 -34.09 -8.93
N THR A 139 11.52 -33.48 -8.71
CA THR A 139 11.43 -32.24 -7.93
C THR A 139 10.15 -32.09 -7.10
N ALA A 140 9.19 -33.03 -7.15
CA ALA A 140 7.90 -32.89 -6.45
C ALA A 140 8.03 -32.47 -4.96
N THR A 141 8.87 -33.17 -4.21
CA THR A 141 9.15 -32.89 -2.79
C THR A 141 9.97 -31.63 -2.55
N LEU A 142 10.96 -31.33 -3.40
CA LEU A 142 11.76 -30.09 -3.30
C LEU A 142 10.94 -28.84 -3.62
N VAL A 143 10.01 -28.94 -4.57
CA VAL A 143 9.07 -27.87 -4.92
C VAL A 143 8.06 -27.65 -3.80
N SER A 144 7.50 -28.70 -3.20
CA SER A 144 6.59 -28.56 -2.06
C SER A 144 7.26 -27.83 -0.90
N ALA A 145 8.47 -28.24 -0.52
CA ALA A 145 9.24 -27.60 0.54
C ALA A 145 9.54 -26.12 0.23
N ARG A 146 9.89 -25.79 -1.02
CA ARG A 146 10.15 -24.40 -1.43
C ARG A 146 8.88 -23.55 -1.46
N VAL A 147 7.74 -24.12 -1.87
CA VAL A 147 6.44 -23.45 -1.83
C VAL A 147 6.05 -23.14 -0.38
N GLU A 148 6.23 -24.10 0.53
CA GLU A 148 5.96 -23.92 1.97
C GLU A 148 6.86 -22.84 2.59
N GLU A 149 8.15 -22.82 2.24
CA GLU A 149 9.09 -21.77 2.66
C GLU A 149 8.64 -20.37 2.19
N LEU A 150 8.29 -20.23 0.91
CA LEU A 150 7.80 -18.97 0.35
C LEU A 150 6.49 -18.53 1.01
N GLN A 151 5.56 -19.45 1.28
CA GLN A 151 4.32 -19.14 1.99
C GLN A 151 4.59 -18.66 3.43
N ALA A 152 5.54 -19.26 4.13
CA ALA A 152 5.94 -18.81 5.46
C ALA A 152 6.57 -17.41 5.41
N GLU A 153 7.46 -17.15 4.45
CA GLU A 153 8.07 -15.84 4.22
C GLU A 153 7.01 -14.76 3.95
N TYR A 154 6.02 -15.06 3.10
CA TYR A 154 4.94 -14.11 2.79
C TYR A 154 4.05 -13.79 3.96
N ARG A 155 3.71 -14.80 4.79
CA ARG A 155 2.96 -14.55 6.02
C ARG A 155 3.73 -13.61 6.94
N ARG A 156 5.06 -13.77 7.05
CA ARG A 156 5.89 -12.86 7.84
C ARG A 156 5.86 -11.44 7.27
N LEU A 157 6.05 -11.28 5.96
CA LEU A 157 6.03 -9.97 5.31
C LEU A 157 4.67 -9.27 5.42
N ASP A 158 3.56 -10.00 5.31
CA ASP A 158 2.22 -9.45 5.53
C ASP A 158 2.03 -8.94 6.97
N CYS A 159 2.55 -9.66 7.96
CA CYS A 159 2.53 -9.18 9.34
C CYS A 159 3.40 -7.93 9.53
N GLU A 160 4.59 -7.89 8.94
CA GLU A 160 5.47 -6.71 8.97
C GLU A 160 4.80 -5.49 8.31
N LEU A 161 4.04 -5.69 7.23
CA LEU A 161 3.29 -4.62 6.57
C LEU A 161 2.15 -4.10 7.47
N LEU A 162 1.42 -5.00 8.13
CA LEU A 162 0.35 -4.64 9.05
C LEU A 162 0.86 -3.85 10.26
N ASP A 163 2.03 -4.21 10.81
CA ASP A 163 2.68 -3.44 11.87
C ASP A 163 3.00 -2.01 11.39
N ARG A 164 3.56 -1.86 10.17
CA ARG A 164 3.85 -0.55 9.59
C ARG A 164 2.60 0.28 9.28
N ASP A 165 1.52 -0.35 8.81
CA ASP A 165 0.24 0.32 8.59
C ASP A 165 -0.38 0.79 9.93
N SER A 166 -0.16 0.05 11.02
CA SER A 166 -0.55 0.47 12.37
C SER A 166 0.21 1.72 12.82
N GLU A 167 1.53 1.81 12.57
CA GLU A 167 2.32 3.00 12.90
C GLU A 167 1.81 4.25 12.17
N VAL A 168 1.48 4.13 10.87
CA VAL A 168 0.94 5.26 10.08
C VAL A 168 -0.46 5.65 10.55
N ALA A 169 -1.30 4.68 10.92
CA ALA A 169 -2.64 4.97 11.42
C ALA A 169 -2.60 5.75 12.74
N GLU A 170 -1.62 5.49 13.61
CA GLU A 170 -1.40 6.29 14.82
C GLU A 170 -0.97 7.73 14.50
N ILE A 171 -0.11 7.93 13.49
CA ILE A 171 0.29 9.27 13.06
C ILE A 171 -0.88 10.03 12.43
N ASP A 172 -1.70 9.36 11.61
CA ASP A 172 -2.93 9.95 11.07
C ASP A 172 -3.87 10.38 12.21
N ARG A 173 -4.02 9.55 13.25
CA ARG A 173 -4.78 9.90 14.45
C ARG A 173 -4.20 11.12 15.16
N GLU A 174 -2.89 11.16 15.41
CA GLU A 174 -2.22 12.32 16.05
C GLU A 174 -2.43 13.62 15.25
N PHE A 175 -2.41 13.53 13.92
CA PHE A 175 -2.66 14.66 13.03
C PHE A 175 -4.10 15.15 13.13
N ASP A 176 -5.08 14.26 13.04
CA ASP A 176 -6.50 14.63 13.12
C ASP A 176 -6.87 15.17 14.52
N GLU A 177 -6.21 14.69 15.58
CA GLU A 177 -6.32 15.27 16.93
C GLU A 177 -5.82 16.73 16.97
N ALA A 178 -4.70 17.01 16.31
CA ALA A 178 -4.15 18.36 16.23
C ALA A 178 -5.01 19.30 15.39
N ILE A 179 -5.54 18.85 14.25
CA ILE A 179 -6.48 19.65 13.44
C ILE A 179 -7.76 19.94 14.21
N LEU A 180 -8.32 18.95 14.91
CA LEU A 180 -9.51 19.17 15.72
C LEU A 180 -9.24 20.21 16.81
N GLN A 181 -8.08 20.15 17.47
CA GLN A 181 -7.70 21.15 18.47
C GLN A 181 -7.56 22.56 17.86
N ALA A 182 -6.89 22.69 16.72
CA ALA A 182 -6.75 23.96 16.01
C ALA A 182 -8.12 24.51 15.57
N THR A 183 -8.98 23.64 15.05
CA THR A 183 -10.35 23.97 14.61
C THR A 183 -11.21 24.42 15.79
N ARG A 184 -11.08 23.81 16.98
CA ARG A 184 -11.73 24.27 18.22
C ARG A 184 -11.30 25.68 18.59
N THR A 185 -10.00 25.96 18.60
CA THR A 185 -9.49 27.31 18.87
C THR A 185 -10.01 28.35 17.86
N LEU A 186 -10.05 28.01 16.58
CA LEU A 186 -10.57 28.91 15.54
C LEU A 186 -12.08 29.10 15.63
N ALA A 187 -12.84 28.08 16.06
CA ALA A 187 -14.26 28.19 16.31
C ALA A 187 -14.56 29.09 17.53
N ASP A 188 -13.77 28.98 18.60
CA ASP A 188 -13.86 29.87 19.77
C ASP A 188 -13.58 31.33 19.39
N GLN A 189 -12.78 31.56 18.34
CA GLN A 189 -12.50 32.88 17.76
C GLN A 189 -13.54 33.33 16.70
N ASN A 190 -14.59 32.55 16.46
CA ASN A 190 -15.59 32.76 15.39
C ASN A 190 -15.02 32.79 13.97
N ILE A 191 -13.83 32.22 13.76
CA ILE A 191 -13.19 32.10 12.43
C ILE A 191 -13.72 30.86 11.70
N LYS A 192 -13.84 29.74 12.42
CA LYS A 192 -14.41 28.49 11.89
C LYS A 192 -15.84 28.25 12.36
N THR A 193 -16.58 27.55 11.54
CA THR A 193 -17.97 27.18 11.76
C THR A 193 -18.10 25.93 12.61
N ARG A 194 -19.26 25.78 13.27
CA ARG A 194 -19.62 24.53 13.97
C ARG A 194 -19.69 23.32 13.04
N TYR A 195 -19.99 23.52 11.76
CA TYR A 195 -20.01 22.44 10.78
C TYR A 195 -18.61 21.86 10.56
N GLU A 196 -17.58 22.71 10.44
CA GLU A 196 -16.20 22.25 10.28
C GLU A 196 -15.74 21.44 11.50
N LEU A 197 -16.12 21.84 12.72
CA LEU A 197 -15.85 21.04 13.92
C LEU A 197 -16.42 19.61 13.83
N VAL A 198 -17.66 19.47 13.34
CA VAL A 198 -18.30 18.16 13.19
C VAL A 198 -17.57 17.29 12.16
N VAL A 199 -17.06 17.89 11.08
CA VAL A 199 -16.25 17.18 10.07
C VAL A 199 -14.95 16.68 10.69
N GLU A 200 -14.22 17.52 11.43
CA GLU A 200 -12.96 17.10 12.06
C GLU A 200 -13.17 16.06 13.18
N GLU A 201 -14.28 16.13 13.92
CA GLU A 201 -14.65 15.10 14.91
C GLU A 201 -14.95 13.76 14.24
N TYR A 202 -15.61 13.80 13.08
CA TYR A 202 -15.87 12.61 12.28
C TYR A 202 -14.56 12.01 11.73
N ASP A 203 -13.68 12.83 11.16
CA ASP A 203 -12.40 12.36 10.62
C ASP A 203 -11.53 11.73 11.70
N LEU A 204 -11.44 12.36 12.88
CA LEU A 204 -10.77 11.77 14.04
C LEU A 204 -11.39 10.42 14.44
N SER A 205 -12.71 10.30 14.41
CA SER A 205 -13.38 9.02 14.74
C SER A 205 -13.01 7.91 13.75
N GLN A 206 -12.89 8.24 12.46
CA GLN A 206 -12.47 7.31 11.42
C GLN A 206 -11.00 6.88 11.61
N SER A 207 -10.13 7.82 11.92
CA SER A 207 -8.70 7.53 12.17
C SER A 207 -8.49 6.69 13.42
N LYS A 208 -9.25 6.93 14.50
CA LYS A 208 -9.26 6.05 15.69
C LYS A 208 -9.68 4.62 15.34
N ALA A 209 -10.82 4.46 14.66
CA ALA A 209 -11.32 3.15 14.27
C ALA A 209 -10.33 2.40 13.36
N ARG A 210 -9.70 3.12 12.43
CA ARG A 210 -8.67 2.58 11.55
C ARG A 210 -7.45 2.11 12.34
N SER A 211 -6.95 2.93 13.26
CA SER A 211 -5.79 2.59 14.07
C SER A 211 -6.04 1.36 14.94
N ASP A 212 -7.19 1.31 15.61
CA ASP A 212 -7.59 0.16 16.41
C ASP A 212 -7.71 -1.13 15.58
N SER A 213 -8.24 -1.03 14.36
CA SER A 213 -8.34 -2.15 13.43
C SER A 213 -6.96 -2.68 13.02
N TYR A 214 -6.03 -1.80 12.60
CA TYR A 214 -4.68 -2.20 12.23
C TYR A 214 -3.93 -2.81 13.40
N ARG A 215 -3.98 -2.18 14.58
CA ARG A 215 -3.37 -2.70 15.80
C ARG A 215 -3.85 -4.11 16.13
N ARG A 216 -5.17 -4.35 16.04
CA ARG A 216 -5.75 -5.68 16.27
C ARG A 216 -5.25 -6.71 15.26
N ARG A 217 -5.34 -6.39 13.96
CA ARG A 217 -4.91 -7.29 12.88
C ARG A 217 -3.41 -7.61 12.97
N ALA A 218 -2.58 -6.62 13.31
CA ALA A 218 -1.15 -6.80 13.50
C ALA A 218 -0.83 -7.72 14.70
N MET A 219 -1.55 -7.58 15.81
CA MET A 219 -1.45 -8.51 16.95
C MET A 219 -1.90 -9.93 16.59
N GLU A 220 -3.01 -10.08 15.87
CA GLU A 220 -3.53 -11.38 15.41
C GLU A 220 -2.54 -12.05 14.46
N CYS A 221 -1.97 -11.31 13.52
CA CYS A 221 -0.97 -11.81 12.58
C CYS A 221 0.27 -12.34 13.31
N ARG A 222 0.80 -11.59 14.29
CA ARG A 222 1.94 -12.05 15.11
C ARG A 222 1.66 -13.33 15.88
N LYS A 223 0.43 -13.51 16.41
CA LYS A 223 0.05 -14.76 17.08
C LYS A 223 0.06 -15.96 16.13
N GLN A 224 -0.31 -15.75 14.86
CA GLN A 224 -0.29 -16.80 13.85
C GLN A 224 1.13 -17.21 13.41
N LEU A 225 2.13 -16.36 13.62
CA LEU A 225 3.54 -16.69 13.30
C LEU A 225 4.25 -17.52 14.38
N VAL A 226 3.71 -17.55 15.60
CA VAL A 226 4.31 -18.25 16.76
C VAL A 226 3.73 -19.65 16.97
N ASN A 227 2.57 -19.92 16.38
CA ASN A 227 1.87 -21.22 16.41
C ASN A 227 2.19 -22.04 15.17
#